data_AF-A0A923VLG9-F1
#
_entry.id   AF-A0A923VLG9-F1
#
_cell.length_a   1.000
_cell.length_b   1.000
_cell.length_c   1.000
_cell.angle_alpha   90.00
_cell.angle_beta   90.00
_cell.angle_gamma   90.00
#
_symmetry.space_group_name_H-M   'P 1'
#
loop_
_entity.id
_entity.type
_entity.pdbx_description
1 polymer ?
#
loop_
_entity_poly.entity_id
_entity_poly.type
_entity_poly.pdbx_seq_one_letter_code
_entity_poly.pdbx_strand_id
1 'polypeptide(L)'
;MSKEEKKGEVNEFSRYNRYFSEEFKKQKVHDLESNLVKIAEICREYHVSPTAVYKWIYKYSAMRKKGEKQVIEKLSDTRKIKHLEDKVRELERMLGQKQIIIDVTNKMIELTEQEHNIIIKKNSGPL
;
A
#
# COMPACT_ATOMS: atom_id res chain seq x y z
N MET A 1 -27.71 -43.97 -10.31
CA MET A 1 -27.55 -42.62 -10.89
C MET A 1 -27.22 -41.67 -9.75
N SER A 2 -25.92 -41.43 -9.56
CA SER A 2 -25.39 -40.58 -8.49
C SER A 2 -25.71 -39.12 -8.76
N LYS A 3 -26.25 -38.41 -7.76
CA LYS A 3 -26.18 -36.95 -7.69
C LYS A 3 -25.30 -36.62 -6.50
N GLU A 4 -24.06 -36.25 -6.78
CA GLU A 4 -23.17 -35.59 -5.83
C GLU A 4 -23.68 -34.16 -5.62
N GLU A 5 -24.27 -33.92 -4.46
CA GLU A 5 -24.50 -32.56 -3.97
C GLU A 5 -23.17 -32.01 -3.48
N LYS A 6 -22.54 -31.14 -4.28
CA LYS A 6 -21.42 -30.33 -3.82
C LYS A 6 -21.91 -29.33 -2.78
N LYS A 7 -21.75 -29.71 -1.51
CA LYS A 7 -21.96 -28.87 -0.34
C LYS A 7 -20.98 -27.69 -0.43
N GLY A 8 -21.52 -26.51 -0.72
CA GLY A 8 -20.74 -25.27 -0.82
C GLY A 8 -19.94 -25.03 0.45
N GLU A 9 -18.65 -24.80 0.29
CA GLU A 9 -17.74 -24.40 1.36
C GLU A 9 -18.29 -23.16 2.04
N VAL A 10 -18.69 -23.33 3.29
CA VAL A 10 -19.15 -22.24 4.15
C VAL A 10 -17.91 -21.42 4.47
N ASN A 11 -17.84 -20.21 3.92
CA ASN A 11 -16.70 -19.33 4.11
C ASN A 11 -16.68 -18.82 5.56
N GLU A 12 -15.98 -19.55 6.43
CA GLU A 12 -15.92 -19.40 7.89
C GLU A 12 -15.03 -18.20 8.30
N PHE A 13 -15.24 -17.04 7.68
CA PHE A 13 -14.65 -15.80 8.16
C PHE A 13 -15.62 -15.15 9.13
N SER A 14 -15.42 -15.47 10.40
CA SER A 14 -16.03 -14.83 11.56
C SER A 14 -16.33 -13.35 11.29
N ARG A 15 -17.62 -12.99 11.42
CA ARG A 15 -18.12 -11.61 11.41
C ARG A 15 -17.66 -10.86 12.66
N TYR A 16 -16.35 -10.78 12.88
CA TYR A 16 -15.79 -9.82 13.81
C TYR A 16 -16.19 -8.44 13.31
N ASN A 17 -16.85 -7.67 14.18
CA ASN A 17 -17.23 -6.30 13.87
C ASN A 17 -15.93 -5.48 13.78
N ARG A 18 -15.32 -5.43 12.59
CA ARG A 18 -14.07 -4.72 12.36
C ARG A 18 -14.33 -3.23 12.47
N TYR A 19 -13.76 -2.60 13.49
CA TYR A 19 -13.77 -1.16 13.64
C TYR A 19 -12.60 -0.56 12.87
N PHE A 20 -12.91 0.16 11.79
CA PHE A 20 -11.92 0.96 11.08
C PHE A 20 -11.88 2.38 11.68
N SER A 21 -10.68 2.90 11.88
CA SER A 21 -10.47 4.29 12.33
C SER A 21 -11.07 5.28 11.33
N GLU A 22 -11.38 6.49 11.79
CA GLU A 22 -11.91 7.53 10.90
C GLU A 22 -10.90 7.93 9.82
N GLU A 23 -9.64 8.04 10.20
CA GLU A 23 -8.53 8.34 9.29
C GLU A 23 -8.39 7.30 8.19
N PHE A 24 -8.46 6.00 8.54
CA PHE A 24 -8.43 4.94 7.54
C PHE A 24 -9.58 5.07 6.54
N LYS A 25 -10.80 5.31 7.03
CA LYS A 25 -11.98 5.49 6.16
C LYS A 25 -11.81 6.69 5.23
N LYS A 26 -11.28 7.81 5.73
CA LYS A 26 -11.00 9.02 4.94
C LYS A 26 -9.95 8.75 3.87
N GLN A 27 -8.84 8.09 4.23
CA GLN A 27 -7.79 7.74 3.29
C GLN A 27 -8.32 6.86 2.16
N LYS A 28 -9.09 5.81 2.47
CA LYS A 28 -9.65 4.93 1.44
C LYS A 28 -10.68 5.61 0.54
N VAL A 29 -11.46 6.56 1.07
CA VAL A 29 -12.36 7.38 0.25
C VAL A 29 -11.56 8.31 -0.66
N HIS A 30 -10.48 8.92 -0.16
CA HIS A 30 -9.58 9.73 -0.99
C HIS A 30 -8.91 8.90 -2.11
N ASP A 31 -8.46 7.69 -1.81
CA ASP A 31 -7.86 6.78 -2.80
C ASP A 31 -8.90 6.38 -3.87
N LEU A 32 -10.17 6.18 -3.47
CA LEU A 32 -11.29 5.95 -4.38
C LEU A 32 -11.58 7.15 -5.29
N GLU A 33 -11.64 8.36 -4.72
CA GLU A 33 -11.85 9.60 -5.47
C GLU A 33 -10.69 9.88 -6.44
N SER A 34 -9.48 9.52 -6.04
CA SER A 34 -8.26 9.61 -6.87
C SER A 34 -8.21 8.53 -7.96
N ASN A 35 -9.17 7.60 -8.00
CA ASN A 35 -9.21 6.41 -8.85
C ASN A 35 -7.97 5.50 -8.69
N LEU A 36 -7.33 5.48 -7.53
CA LEU A 36 -6.17 4.61 -7.24
C LEU A 36 -6.58 3.18 -6.89
N VAL A 37 -7.77 3.01 -6.32
CA VAL A 37 -8.33 1.73 -5.90
C VAL A 37 -9.79 1.62 -6.33
N LYS A 38 -10.26 0.40 -6.59
CA LYS A 38 -11.67 0.12 -6.92
C LYS A 38 -12.43 -0.34 -5.66
N ILE A 39 -13.74 -0.10 -5.61
CA ILE A 39 -14.58 -0.54 -4.47
C ILE A 39 -14.46 -2.05 -4.25
N ALA A 40 -14.43 -2.84 -5.33
CA ALA A 40 -14.26 -4.29 -5.26
C ALA A 40 -12.90 -4.71 -4.66
N GLU A 41 -11.83 -3.96 -4.93
CA GLU A 41 -10.51 -4.20 -4.34
C GLU A 41 -10.54 -3.96 -2.83
N ILE A 42 -11.14 -2.85 -2.38
CA ILE A 42 -11.30 -2.55 -0.94
C ILE A 42 -12.12 -3.64 -0.24
N CYS A 43 -13.21 -4.09 -0.87
CA CYS A 43 -14.06 -5.13 -0.31
C CYS A 43 -13.29 -6.45 -0.16
N ARG A 44 -12.44 -6.80 -1.12
CA ARG A 44 -11.63 -8.03 -1.10
C ARG A 44 -10.46 -7.95 -0.12
N GLU A 45 -9.72 -6.85 -0.13
CA GLU A 45 -8.48 -6.67 0.65
C GLU A 45 -8.78 -6.48 2.14
N TYR A 46 -9.80 -5.68 2.47
CA TYR A 46 -10.12 -5.35 3.85
C TYR A 46 -11.32 -6.15 4.39
N HIS A 47 -11.90 -7.03 3.56
CA HIS A 47 -13.10 -7.83 3.86
C HIS A 47 -14.27 -6.95 4.33
N VAL A 48 -14.47 -5.81 3.67
CA VAL A 48 -15.52 -4.84 3.98
C VAL A 48 -16.70 -5.04 3.03
N SER A 49 -17.92 -4.90 3.52
CA SER A 49 -19.09 -4.97 2.65
C SER A 49 -19.15 -3.73 1.73
N PRO A 50 -19.60 -3.88 0.47
CA PRO A 50 -19.76 -2.74 -0.45
C PRO A 50 -20.63 -1.63 0.16
N THR A 51 -21.68 -2.00 0.91
CA THR A 51 -22.57 -1.07 1.61
C THR A 51 -21.82 -0.20 2.62
N ALA A 52 -20.88 -0.77 3.39
CA ALA A 52 -20.07 0.00 4.33
C ALA A 52 -19.15 0.99 3.59
N VAL A 53 -18.54 0.57 2.48
CA VAL A 53 -17.72 1.44 1.64
C VAL A 53 -18.56 2.61 1.08
N TYR A 54 -19.77 2.34 0.56
CA TYR A 54 -20.66 3.40 0.09
C TYR A 54 -21.10 4.37 1.19
N LYS A 55 -21.27 3.90 2.45
CA LYS A 55 -21.50 4.77 3.61
C LYS A 55 -20.29 5.67 3.90
N TRP A 56 -19.06 5.15 3.78
CA TRP A 56 -17.85 5.95 3.93
C TRP A 56 -17.75 7.01 2.84
N ILE A 57 -18.00 6.64 1.58
CA ILE A 57 -18.05 7.59 0.47
C ILE A 57 -19.10 8.66 0.75
N TYR A 58 -20.31 8.30 1.17
CA TYR A 58 -21.34 9.30 1.47
C TYR A 58 -20.93 10.27 2.59
N LYS A 59 -20.25 9.78 3.62
CA LYS A 59 -19.85 10.59 4.78
C LYS A 59 -18.61 11.45 4.53
N TYR A 60 -17.62 10.93 3.79
CA TYR A 60 -16.29 11.54 3.67
C TYR A 60 -15.95 12.05 2.26
N SER A 61 -16.72 11.70 1.22
CA SER A 61 -16.45 12.18 -0.14
C SER A 61 -16.70 13.67 -0.26
N ALA A 62 -15.73 14.37 -0.84
CA ALA A 62 -15.86 15.77 -1.22
C ALA A 62 -16.62 15.90 -2.56
N MET A 63 -16.36 14.99 -3.51
CA MET A 63 -16.94 15.05 -4.86
C MET A 63 -18.44 14.74 -4.89
N ARG A 64 -18.92 13.82 -4.03
CA ARG A 64 -20.35 13.47 -3.96
C ARG A 64 -21.20 14.59 -3.38
N LYS A 65 -20.67 15.45 -2.50
CA LYS A 65 -21.35 16.67 -2.05
C LYS A 65 -21.58 17.67 -3.20
N LYS A 66 -20.79 17.56 -4.26
CA LYS A 66 -20.82 18.42 -5.45
C LYS A 66 -21.69 17.87 -6.59
N GLY A 67 -22.28 16.67 -6.43
CA GLY A 67 -23.23 16.09 -7.39
C GLY A 67 -22.60 15.44 -8.64
N GLU A 68 -21.27 15.31 -8.71
CA GLU A 68 -20.59 14.73 -9.86
C GLU A 68 -20.64 13.18 -9.82
N LYS A 69 -21.18 12.56 -10.89
CA LYS A 69 -21.12 11.10 -11.10
C LYS A 69 -19.77 10.74 -11.72
N GLN A 70 -18.85 10.21 -10.92
CA GLN A 70 -17.52 9.82 -11.39
C GLN A 70 -17.60 8.51 -12.21
N VAL A 71 -17.13 8.53 -13.46
CA VAL A 71 -16.94 7.34 -14.30
C VAL A 71 -15.52 6.81 -14.03
N ILE A 72 -15.42 5.71 -13.29
CA ILE A 72 -14.21 5.31 -12.56
C ILE A 72 -13.30 4.34 -13.35
N GLU A 73 -13.85 3.51 -14.24
CA GLU A 73 -13.16 2.27 -14.64
C GLU A 73 -11.95 2.44 -15.55
N LYS A 74 -12.06 3.18 -16.66
CA LYS A 74 -10.94 3.30 -17.64
C LYS A 74 -9.85 4.30 -17.23
N LEU A 75 -10.20 5.31 -16.44
CA LEU A 75 -9.25 6.32 -15.96
C LEU A 75 -8.46 5.87 -14.71
N SER A 76 -8.97 4.85 -14.01
CA SER A 76 -8.35 4.31 -12.78
C SER A 76 -7.02 3.62 -13.06
N ASP A 77 -6.96 2.79 -14.10
CA ASP A 77 -5.77 1.98 -14.34
C ASP A 77 -4.57 2.85 -14.76
N THR A 78 -4.77 3.85 -15.63
CA THR A 78 -3.71 4.80 -16.02
C THR A 78 -3.22 5.65 -14.85
N ARG A 79 -4.11 6.11 -13.97
CA ARG A 79 -3.73 6.92 -12.80
C ARG A 79 -2.98 6.09 -11.76
N LYS A 80 -3.40 4.84 -11.54
CA LYS A 80 -2.72 3.90 -10.65
C LYS A 80 -1.31 3.61 -11.14
N ILE A 81 -1.14 3.37 -12.44
CA ILE A 81 0.19 3.19 -13.07
C ILE A 81 1.07 4.40 -12.80
N LYS A 82 0.60 5.61 -13.16
CA LYS A 82 1.37 6.84 -12.96
C LYS A 82 1.77 7.06 -11.49
N HIS A 83 0.84 6.85 -10.57
CA HIS A 83 1.11 6.99 -9.13
C HIS A 83 2.16 5.98 -8.64
N LEU A 84 2.10 4.74 -9.11
CA LEU A 84 3.09 3.72 -8.78
C LEU A 84 4.46 4.07 -9.37
N GLU A 85 4.52 4.54 -10.61
CA GLU A 85 5.76 5.02 -11.25
C GLU A 85 6.38 6.18 -10.49
N ASP A 86 5.59 7.17 -10.08
CA ASP A 86 6.06 8.31 -9.28
C ASP A 86 6.61 7.86 -7.93
N LYS A 87 5.97 6.88 -7.29
CA LYS A 87 6.43 6.30 -6.03
C LYS A 87 7.72 5.50 -6.19
N VAL A 88 7.85 4.72 -7.26
CA VAL A 88 9.10 4.02 -7.60
C VAL A 88 10.23 5.02 -7.78
N ARG A 89 10.01 6.08 -8.55
CA ARG A 89 11.01 7.14 -8.79
C ARG A 89 11.50 7.78 -7.49
N GLU A 90 10.58 8.10 -6.58
CA GLU A 90 10.94 8.71 -5.30
C GLU A 90 11.70 7.75 -4.38
N LEU A 91 11.30 6.47 -4.36
CA LEU A 91 12.00 5.45 -3.60
C LEU A 91 13.41 5.20 -4.15
N GLU A 92 13.58 5.12 -5.47
CA GLU A 92 14.88 5.00 -6.13
C GLU A 92 15.79 6.19 -5.83
N ARG A 93 15.24 7.41 -5.83
CA ARG A 93 15.96 8.64 -5.47
C ARG A 93 16.48 8.58 -4.03
N MET A 94 15.61 8.24 -3.08
CA MET A 94 16.01 8.12 -1.66
C MET A 94 17.02 6.98 -1.45
N LEU A 95 16.87 5.87 -2.16
CA LEU A 95 17.81 4.75 -2.11
C LEU A 95 19.18 5.15 -2.62
N GLY A 96 19.26 5.85 -3.76
CA GLY A 96 20.51 6.35 -4.32
C GLY A 96 21.23 7.31 -3.38
N GLN A 97 20.51 8.25 -2.75
CA GLN A 97 21.08 9.15 -1.74
C GLN A 97 21.67 8.38 -0.56
N LYS A 98 20.97 7.36 -0.07
CA LYS A 98 21.46 6.50 1.02
C LYS A 98 22.68 5.67 0.60
N GLN A 99 22.70 5.16 -0.63
CA GLN A 99 23.83 4.38 -1.15
C GLN A 99 25.11 5.21 -1.19
N ILE A 100 25.04 6.46 -1.66
CA ILE A 100 26.19 7.37 -1.68
C ILE A 100 26.76 7.58 -0.27
N ILE A 101 25.89 7.81 0.73
CA ILE A 101 26.32 7.99 2.12
C ILE A 101 27.03 6.74 2.64
N ILE A 102 26.48 5.55 2.35
CA ILE A 102 27.08 4.27 2.76
C ILE A 102 28.45 4.08 2.10
N ASP A 103 28.56 4.35 0.81
CA ASP A 103 29.80 4.16 0.04
C ASP A 103 30.92 5.09 0.56
N VAL A 104 30.59 6.37 0.78
CA VAL A 104 31.53 7.34 1.34
C VAL A 104 31.95 6.93 2.75
N THR A 105 31.01 6.54 3.61
CA THR A 105 31.30 6.11 5.00
C THR A 105 32.20 4.87 5.00
N ASN A 106 31.90 3.88 4.16
CA ASN A 106 32.71 2.68 4.02
C ASN A 106 34.12 3.01 3.53
N LYS A 107 34.27 3.97 2.61
CA LYS A 107 35.57 4.38 2.13
C LYS A 107 36.40 5.12 3.18
N MET A 108 35.76 5.99 3.97
CA MET A 108 36.42 6.64 5.11
C MET A 108 36.91 5.61 6.14
N ILE A 109 36.09 4.60 6.44
CA ILE A 109 36.49 3.50 7.33
C ILE A 109 37.69 2.76 6.74
N GLU A 110 37.64 2.35 5.47
CA GLU A 110 38.74 1.63 4.83
C GLU A 110 40.06 2.42 4.88
N LEU A 111 40.03 3.73 4.59
CA LEU A 111 41.20 4.59 4.68
C LEU A 111 41.71 4.70 6.12
N THR A 112 40.80 4.84 7.09
CA THR A 112 41.16 4.92 8.53
C THR A 112 41.79 3.62 9.02
N GLU A 113 41.25 2.47 8.61
CA GLU A 113 41.79 1.15 8.93
C GLU A 113 43.20 0.98 8.33
N GLN A 114 43.44 1.47 7.11
CA GLN A 114 44.75 1.47 6.46
C GLN A 114 45.77 2.38 7.15
N GLU A 115 45.37 3.61 7.52
CA GLU A 115 46.28 4.60 8.12
C GLU A 115 46.63 4.28 9.58
N HIS A 116 45.67 3.75 10.35
CA HIS A 116 45.86 3.48 11.78
C HIS A 116 46.09 2.01 12.14
N ASN A 117 45.99 1.09 11.16
CA ASN A 117 46.16 -0.34 11.35
C ASN A 117 45.22 -0.92 12.45
N ILE A 118 44.01 -0.36 12.56
CA ILE A 118 42.93 -0.76 13.49
C ILE A 118 41.78 -1.34 12.66
N ILE A 119 41.12 -2.40 13.14
CA ILE A 119 39.91 -2.96 12.50
C ILE A 119 38.68 -2.29 13.12
N ILE A 120 37.94 -1.52 12.34
CA ILE A 120 36.74 -0.79 12.76
C ILE A 120 35.48 -1.53 12.29
N LYS A 121 35.53 -2.24 11.16
CA LYS A 121 34.42 -3.08 10.70
C LYS A 121 34.17 -4.25 11.67
N LYS A 122 32.98 -4.26 12.28
CA LYS A 122 32.49 -5.38 13.10
C LYS A 122 31.98 -6.51 12.20
N ASN A 123 32.68 -7.64 12.15
CA ASN A 123 32.18 -8.88 11.56
C ASN A 123 31.14 -9.53 12.51
N SER A 124 29.92 -9.01 12.56
CA SER A 124 28.79 -9.77 13.09
C SER A 124 28.24 -10.66 11.97
N GLY A 125 28.62 -11.93 11.97
CA GLY A 125 28.03 -12.95 11.08
C GLY A 125 26.52 -13.11 11.32
N PRO A 126 25.78 -13.65 10.34
CA PRO A 126 24.33 -13.70 10.39
C PRO A 126 23.82 -14.71 11.42
N LEU A 127 22.87 -14.27 12.26
CA LEU A 127 21.90 -15.13 12.97
C LEU A 127 20.65 -15.26 12.11
#